data_AF-A0A1Y0MN66-F1
#
_entry.id   AF-A0A1Y0MN66-F1
#
_cell.length_a   1.000
_cell.length_b   1.000
_cell.length_c   1.000
_cell.angle_alpha   90.00
_cell.angle_beta   90.00
_cell.angle_gamma   90.00
#
_symmetry.space_group_name_H-M   'P 1'
#
loop_
_entity.id
_entity.type
_entity.pdbx_description
1 polymer ?
#
loop_
_entity_poly.entity_id
_entity_poly.type
_entity_poly.pdbx_seq_one_letter_code
_entity_poly.pdbx_strand_id
1 'polypeptide(L)'
;MSGLLIFSVLLVDFIVRKNELSKKNSFVVLGYVFLLSMLAISKLELTGVIAHVLVLMAIRRLISLQSLKSVKKKLFDAAFWIAIASLAWYGAGGNLLLVFLGVLIFDASDYRNWLVPFFAILAVGMIYLAGFFLVNDQFPQYFQLQDWRFDLSEWKNMQTAWPTVYLLILTVIMIPFYWLGYRKIMLIRKKRPLFIVLAAAVAWIIAIGVQPATNNSVVFLVFPLAVAVANLTERNQQRPITEILLWAFLLLPFAARMVI
;
A
#
# COMPACT_ATOMS: atom_id res chain seq x y z
N MET A 1 7.75 -16.99 -6.64
CA MET A 1 7.61 -15.97 -5.57
C MET A 1 8.75 -14.94 -5.58
N SER A 2 10.02 -15.34 -5.47
CA SER A 2 11.17 -14.42 -5.39
C SER A 2 11.26 -13.42 -6.55
N GLY A 3 10.99 -13.85 -7.79
CA GLY A 3 10.97 -12.97 -8.95
C GLY A 3 9.94 -11.83 -8.84
N LEU A 4 8.76 -12.08 -8.24
CA LEU A 4 7.74 -11.04 -8.01
C LEU A 4 8.17 -10.04 -6.94
N LEU A 5 8.87 -10.51 -5.89
CA LEU A 5 9.40 -9.61 -4.86
C LEU A 5 10.50 -8.72 -5.43
N ILE A 6 11.43 -9.26 -6.23
CA ILE A 6 12.44 -8.47 -6.94
C ILE A 6 11.77 -7.46 -7.88
N PHE A 7 10.76 -7.90 -8.64
CA PHE A 7 9.98 -7.00 -9.48
C PHE A 7 9.31 -5.89 -8.66
N SER A 8 8.79 -6.20 -7.47
CA SER A 8 8.20 -5.19 -6.59
C SER A 8 9.21 -4.11 -6.17
N VAL A 9 10.46 -4.50 -5.87
CA VAL A 9 11.55 -3.57 -5.53
C VAL A 9 11.86 -2.64 -6.71
N LEU A 10 12.02 -3.21 -7.91
CA LEU A 10 12.25 -2.45 -9.15
C LEU A 10 11.08 -1.50 -9.45
N LEU A 11 9.86 -1.97 -9.18
CA LEU A 11 8.65 -1.17 -9.35
C LEU A 11 8.62 0.00 -8.37
N VAL A 12 8.96 -0.18 -7.08
CA VAL A 12 8.99 0.97 -6.17
C VAL A 12 10.06 1.98 -6.56
N ASP A 13 11.23 1.52 -7.00
CA ASP A 13 12.29 2.39 -7.47
C ASP A 13 11.85 3.22 -8.69
N PHE A 14 11.15 2.59 -9.64
CA PHE A 14 10.49 3.28 -10.74
C PHE A 14 9.46 4.31 -10.26
N ILE A 15 8.59 3.95 -9.31
CA ILE A 15 7.54 4.83 -8.77
C ILE A 15 8.17 6.06 -8.10
N VAL A 16 9.18 5.85 -7.26
CA VAL A 16 9.88 6.89 -6.50
C VAL A 16 10.56 7.87 -7.44
N ARG A 17 11.36 7.38 -8.39
CA ARG A 17 12.07 8.24 -9.35
C ARG A 17 11.11 8.98 -10.28
N LYS A 18 10.07 8.32 -10.78
CA LYS A 18 9.10 8.94 -11.72
C LYS A 18 8.26 10.04 -11.06
N ASN A 19 7.98 9.93 -9.76
CA ASN A 19 7.12 10.85 -9.03
C ASN A 19 7.89 11.73 -8.04
N GLU A 20 9.23 11.72 -8.07
CA GLU A 20 10.09 12.53 -7.19
C GLU A 20 9.65 12.43 -5.73
N LEU A 21 9.41 11.19 -5.26
CA LEU A 21 8.87 10.92 -3.92
C LEU A 21 9.88 11.05 -2.80
N SER A 22 11.16 11.14 -3.13
CA SER A 22 12.28 11.42 -2.24
C SER A 22 13.31 12.26 -2.99
N LYS A 23 14.33 12.77 -2.30
CA LYS A 23 15.53 13.29 -2.96
C LYS A 23 16.20 12.16 -3.76
N LYS A 24 17.10 12.50 -4.69
CA LYS A 24 17.78 11.57 -5.63
C LYS A 24 18.74 10.56 -4.94
N ASN A 25 18.30 9.93 -3.87
CA ASN A 25 18.98 8.89 -3.12
C ASN A 25 18.12 7.62 -3.14
N SER A 26 18.68 6.53 -2.62
CA SER A 26 18.02 5.21 -2.61
C SER A 26 17.36 4.87 -1.26
N PHE A 27 17.13 5.86 -0.37
CA PHE A 27 16.64 5.58 0.99
C PHE A 27 15.26 4.90 1.00
N VAL A 28 14.37 5.28 0.08
CA VAL A 28 13.05 4.63 -0.04
C VAL A 28 13.18 3.16 -0.43
N VAL A 29 14.01 2.86 -1.42
CA VAL A 29 14.20 1.49 -1.93
C VAL A 29 14.85 0.62 -0.85
N LEU A 30 15.88 1.13 -0.20
CA LEU A 30 16.54 0.47 0.92
C LEU A 30 15.51 0.17 2.03
N GLY A 31 14.71 1.17 2.38
CA GLY A 31 13.68 1.02 3.39
C GLY A 31 12.58 0.04 3.06
N TYR A 32 12.16 0.04 1.80
CA TYR A 32 11.20 -0.93 1.29
C TYR A 32 11.74 -2.36 1.43
N VAL A 33 13.00 -2.60 1.07
CA VAL A 33 13.64 -3.92 1.22
C VAL A 33 13.75 -4.32 2.69
N PHE A 34 14.14 -3.41 3.58
CA PHE A 34 14.21 -3.69 5.02
C PHE A 34 12.85 -4.07 5.59
N LEU A 35 11.83 -3.23 5.39
CA LEU A 35 10.48 -3.50 5.88
C LEU A 35 9.90 -4.79 5.30
N LEU A 36 10.16 -5.09 4.01
CA LEU A 36 9.74 -6.34 3.38
C LEU A 36 10.45 -7.55 3.99
N SER A 37 11.71 -7.42 4.38
CA SER A 37 12.50 -8.49 5.01
C SER A 37 12.09 -8.80 6.45
N MET A 38 11.40 -7.86 7.11
CA MET A 38 10.81 -8.05 8.45
C MET A 38 9.58 -8.94 8.40
N LEU A 39 8.82 -8.89 7.32
CA LEU A 39 7.74 -9.84 7.12
C LEU A 39 8.36 -11.23 7.02
N ALA A 40 7.79 -12.20 7.73
CA ALA A 40 8.20 -13.59 7.54
C ALA A 40 7.86 -14.01 6.10
N ILE A 41 8.84 -13.91 5.20
CA ILE A 41 8.66 -14.15 3.75
C ILE A 41 8.10 -15.56 3.50
N SER A 42 8.43 -16.52 4.36
CA SER A 42 7.89 -17.88 4.32
C SER A 42 6.37 -17.97 4.53
N LYS A 43 5.75 -16.96 5.14
CA LYS A 43 4.30 -16.86 5.37
C LYS A 43 3.59 -15.93 4.39
N LEU A 44 4.30 -15.34 3.43
CA LEU A 44 3.66 -14.62 2.34
C LEU A 44 3.15 -15.63 1.32
N GLU A 45 1.85 -15.57 1.03
CA GLU A 45 1.27 -16.40 -0.01
C GLU A 45 1.51 -15.77 -1.39
N LEU A 46 1.60 -16.60 -2.42
CA LEU A 46 1.80 -16.12 -3.80
C LEU A 46 0.70 -15.14 -4.23
N THR A 47 -0.56 -15.44 -3.87
CA THR A 47 -1.74 -14.60 -4.09
C THR A 47 -1.61 -13.22 -3.43
N GLY A 48 -1.16 -13.17 -2.18
CA GLY A 48 -0.88 -11.93 -1.45
C GLY A 48 0.24 -11.10 -2.11
N VAL A 49 1.31 -11.75 -2.56
CA VAL A 49 2.41 -11.07 -3.27
C VAL A 49 1.96 -10.51 -4.62
N ILE A 50 1.14 -11.26 -5.38
CA ILE A 50 0.55 -10.78 -6.63
C ILE A 50 -0.33 -9.55 -6.35
N ALA A 51 -1.20 -9.63 -5.35
CA ALA A 51 -2.06 -8.52 -4.96
C ALA A 51 -1.25 -7.29 -4.56
N HIS A 52 -0.16 -7.46 -3.79
CA HIS A 52 0.75 -6.37 -3.43
C HIS A 52 1.35 -5.66 -4.65
N VAL A 53 1.86 -6.41 -5.63
CA VAL A 53 2.40 -5.84 -6.88
C VAL A 53 1.34 -5.07 -7.66
N LEU A 54 0.12 -5.59 -7.75
CA LEU A 54 -1.00 -4.92 -8.42
C LEU A 54 -1.42 -3.64 -7.69
N VAL A 55 -1.43 -3.65 -6.36
CA VAL A 55 -1.69 -2.45 -5.56
C VAL A 55 -0.59 -1.40 -5.73
N LEU A 56 0.69 -1.79 -5.82
CA LEU A 56 1.77 -0.87 -6.18
C LEU A 56 1.56 -0.21 -7.55
N MET A 57 1.07 -0.98 -8.54
CA MET A 57 0.71 -0.46 -9.87
C MET A 57 -0.44 0.57 -9.80
N ALA A 58 -1.41 0.34 -8.92
CA ALA A 58 -2.48 1.30 -8.65
C ALA A 58 -1.97 2.57 -7.97
N ILE A 59 -1.20 2.43 -6.89
CA ILE A 59 -0.60 3.54 -6.14
C ILE A 59 0.23 4.43 -7.07
N ARG A 60 1.03 3.83 -7.97
CA ARG A 60 1.77 4.57 -9.01
C ARG A 60 0.89 5.54 -9.80
N ARG A 61 -0.30 5.09 -10.22
CA ARG A 61 -1.25 5.92 -10.97
C ARG A 61 -1.85 7.00 -10.09
N LEU A 62 -2.23 6.67 -8.86
CA LEU A 62 -2.82 7.61 -7.91
C LEU A 62 -1.86 8.74 -7.51
N ILE A 63 -0.59 8.43 -7.24
CA ILE A 63 0.45 9.43 -6.94
C ILE A 63 0.64 10.43 -8.11
N SER A 64 0.50 9.95 -9.34
CA SER A 64 0.64 10.78 -10.54
C SER A 64 -0.56 11.71 -10.80
N LEU A 65 -1.66 11.58 -10.03
CA LEU A 65 -2.83 12.47 -10.11
C LEU A 65 -2.50 13.91 -9.75
N GLN A 66 -1.43 14.17 -9.00
CA GLN A 66 -0.99 15.54 -8.69
C GLN A 66 -0.80 16.42 -9.94
N SER A 67 -0.43 15.81 -11.07
CA SER A 67 -0.26 16.55 -12.34
C SER A 67 -1.58 17.01 -12.98
N LEU A 68 -2.73 16.50 -12.51
CA LEU A 68 -4.08 16.72 -13.07
C LEU A 68 -4.23 16.37 -14.56
N LYS A 69 -3.22 15.75 -15.16
CA LYS A 69 -3.27 15.22 -16.53
C LYS A 69 -3.98 13.87 -16.53
N SER A 70 -4.93 13.69 -17.45
CA SER A 70 -5.65 12.43 -17.69
C SER A 70 -6.20 11.77 -16.41
N VAL A 71 -6.87 12.56 -15.55
CA VAL A 71 -7.36 12.14 -14.22
C VAL A 71 -8.22 10.88 -14.31
N LYS A 72 -9.27 10.90 -15.14
CA LYS A 72 -10.19 9.77 -15.33
C LYS A 72 -9.46 8.48 -15.75
N LYS A 73 -8.51 8.56 -16.69
CA LYS A 73 -7.71 7.40 -17.11
C LYS A 73 -6.88 6.82 -15.95
N LYS A 74 -6.26 7.68 -15.13
CA LYS A 74 -5.45 7.24 -13.99
C LYS A 74 -6.30 6.62 -12.89
N LEU A 75 -7.47 7.18 -12.62
CA LEU A 75 -8.44 6.62 -11.66
C LEU A 75 -8.97 5.27 -12.12
N PHE A 76 -9.31 5.16 -13.41
CA PHE A 76 -9.74 3.90 -14.02
C PHE A 76 -8.64 2.85 -13.91
N ASP A 77 -7.41 3.16 -14.36
CA ASP A 77 -6.28 2.25 -14.26
C ASP A 77 -6.04 1.80 -12.81
N ALA A 78 -6.11 2.72 -11.84
CA ALA A 78 -5.88 2.39 -10.43
C ALA A 78 -6.96 1.45 -9.87
N ALA A 79 -8.24 1.76 -10.10
CA ALA A 79 -9.34 0.90 -9.67
C ALA A 79 -9.33 -0.45 -10.39
N PHE A 80 -8.94 -0.48 -11.67
CA PHE A 80 -8.79 -1.71 -12.45
C PHE A 80 -7.73 -2.64 -11.85
N TRP A 81 -6.54 -2.11 -11.53
CA TRP A 81 -5.48 -2.90 -10.89
C TRP A 81 -5.90 -3.43 -9.50
N ILE A 82 -6.59 -2.62 -8.69
CA ILE A 82 -7.07 -3.06 -7.37
C ILE A 82 -8.18 -4.11 -7.50
N ALA A 83 -9.10 -3.97 -8.46
CA ALA A 83 -10.15 -4.95 -8.70
C ALA A 83 -9.55 -6.31 -9.12
N ILE A 84 -8.50 -6.32 -9.96
CA ILE A 84 -7.75 -7.55 -10.26
C ILE A 84 -7.04 -8.08 -8.99
N ALA A 85 -6.45 -7.19 -8.19
CA ALA A 85 -5.81 -7.58 -6.93
C ALA A 85 -6.78 -8.28 -5.97
N SER A 86 -8.04 -7.82 -5.89
CA SER A 86 -9.07 -8.46 -5.06
C SER A 86 -9.50 -9.84 -5.54
N LEU A 87 -9.35 -10.13 -6.84
CA LEU A 87 -9.54 -11.50 -7.35
C LEU A 87 -8.39 -12.42 -6.94
N ALA A 88 -7.16 -11.89 -6.81
CA ALA A 88 -6.00 -12.65 -6.37
C ALA A 88 -6.01 -12.90 -4.86
N TRP A 89 -6.27 -11.86 -4.05
CA TRP A 89 -6.42 -11.96 -2.60
C TRP A 89 -7.52 -11.01 -2.13
N TYR A 90 -8.59 -11.56 -1.54
CA TYR A 90 -9.83 -10.85 -1.22
C TYR A 90 -9.62 -9.51 -0.50
N GLY A 91 -8.76 -9.46 0.52
CA GLY A 91 -8.55 -8.24 1.30
C GLY A 91 -7.89 -7.09 0.54
N ALA A 92 -7.32 -7.34 -0.64
CA ALA A 92 -6.75 -6.29 -1.48
C ALA A 92 -7.82 -5.32 -1.98
N GLY A 93 -9.09 -5.76 -2.05
CA GLY A 93 -10.23 -4.93 -2.44
C GLY A 93 -10.42 -3.70 -1.54
N GLY A 94 -10.03 -3.79 -0.27
CA GLY A 94 -10.05 -2.65 0.65
C GLY A 94 -9.21 -1.46 0.16
N ASN A 95 -8.20 -1.70 -0.69
CA ASN A 95 -7.39 -0.63 -1.28
C ASN A 95 -8.18 0.24 -2.27
N LEU A 96 -9.42 -0.10 -2.65
CA LEU A 96 -10.28 0.79 -3.44
C LEU A 96 -10.52 2.13 -2.74
N LEU A 97 -10.47 2.14 -1.41
CA LEU A 97 -10.50 3.37 -0.61
C LEU A 97 -9.39 4.36 -1.04
N LEU A 98 -8.22 3.87 -1.46
CA LEU A 98 -7.13 4.72 -1.98
C LEU A 98 -7.55 5.47 -3.24
N VAL A 99 -8.39 4.88 -4.09
CA VAL A 99 -8.86 5.53 -5.31
C VAL A 99 -9.77 6.69 -4.97
N PHE A 100 -10.71 6.49 -4.06
CA PHE A 100 -11.60 7.56 -3.58
C PHE A 100 -10.84 8.66 -2.83
N LEU A 101 -9.83 8.30 -2.02
CA LEU A 101 -8.91 9.28 -1.44
C LEU A 101 -8.13 10.05 -2.50
N GLY A 102 -7.74 9.39 -3.59
CA GLY A 102 -7.13 10.04 -4.75
C GLY A 102 -8.05 11.10 -5.36
N VAL A 103 -9.34 10.77 -5.56
CA VAL A 103 -10.35 11.74 -6.03
C VAL A 103 -10.46 12.91 -5.05
N LEU A 104 -10.70 12.60 -3.77
CA LEU A 104 -10.91 13.60 -2.71
C LEU A 104 -9.73 14.59 -2.60
N ILE A 105 -8.50 14.10 -2.66
CA ILE A 105 -7.30 14.92 -2.47
C ILE A 105 -6.99 15.73 -3.73
N PHE A 106 -7.01 15.09 -4.90
CA PHE A 106 -6.45 15.70 -6.11
C PHE A 106 -7.50 16.48 -6.91
N ASP A 107 -8.72 15.97 -7.08
CA ASP A 107 -9.73 16.54 -7.97
C ASP A 107 -11.17 16.16 -7.56
N ALA A 108 -11.61 16.68 -6.41
CA ALA A 108 -12.90 16.34 -5.80
C ALA A 108 -14.11 17.01 -6.48
N SER A 109 -13.90 18.11 -7.21
CA SER A 109 -14.98 18.93 -7.77
C SER A 109 -15.69 18.30 -8.97
N ASP A 110 -15.01 17.42 -9.72
CA ASP A 110 -15.65 16.71 -10.84
C ASP A 110 -16.31 15.42 -10.34
N TYR A 111 -17.64 15.44 -10.19
CA TYR A 111 -18.43 14.27 -9.77
C TYR A 111 -18.19 13.02 -10.64
N ARG A 112 -17.82 13.21 -11.92
CA ARG A 112 -17.57 12.09 -12.84
C ARG A 112 -16.36 11.26 -12.38
N ASN A 113 -15.38 11.88 -11.74
CA ASN A 113 -14.22 11.17 -11.19
C ASN A 113 -14.60 10.17 -10.10
N TRP A 114 -15.67 10.44 -9.34
CA TRP A 114 -16.19 9.53 -8.32
C TRP A 114 -16.86 8.30 -8.92
N LEU A 115 -17.38 8.39 -10.14
CA LEU A 115 -18.03 7.28 -10.84
C LEU A 115 -17.03 6.33 -11.54
N VAL A 116 -15.85 6.84 -11.92
CA VAL A 116 -14.83 6.08 -12.66
C VAL A 116 -14.44 4.74 -12.00
N PRO A 117 -14.20 4.65 -10.67
CA PRO A 117 -13.81 3.39 -10.03
C PRO A 117 -14.84 2.28 -10.23
N PHE A 118 -16.13 2.61 -10.24
CA PHE A 118 -17.21 1.64 -10.45
C PHE A 118 -17.17 1.04 -11.86
N PHE A 119 -16.91 1.86 -12.89
CA PHE A 119 -16.73 1.36 -14.26
C PHE A 119 -15.53 0.41 -14.39
N ALA A 120 -14.44 0.68 -13.66
CA ALA A 120 -13.28 -0.21 -13.68
C ALA A 120 -13.57 -1.56 -13.01
N ILE A 121 -14.30 -1.55 -11.89
CA ILE A 121 -14.75 -2.78 -11.20
C ILE A 121 -15.67 -3.58 -12.11
N LEU A 122 -16.65 -2.93 -12.76
CA LEU A 122 -17.54 -3.58 -13.74
C LEU A 122 -16.75 -4.19 -14.89
N ALA A 123 -15.75 -3.48 -15.43
CA ALA A 123 -14.91 -4.01 -16.50
C ALA A 123 -14.15 -5.28 -16.09
N VAL A 124 -13.52 -5.28 -14.91
CA VAL A 124 -12.82 -6.46 -14.38
C VAL A 124 -13.80 -7.60 -14.10
N GLY A 125 -14.97 -7.31 -13.54
CA GLY A 125 -16.02 -8.30 -13.28
C GLY A 125 -16.52 -8.96 -14.56
N MET A 126 -16.78 -8.17 -15.62
CA MET A 126 -17.18 -8.70 -16.93
C MET A 126 -16.09 -9.57 -17.56
N ILE A 127 -14.82 -9.14 -17.51
CA ILE A 127 -13.69 -9.94 -18.02
C ILE A 127 -13.57 -11.25 -17.24
N TYR A 128 -13.68 -11.21 -15.92
CA TYR A 128 -13.61 -12.40 -15.07
C TYR A 128 -14.74 -13.38 -15.38
N LEU A 129 -15.99 -12.90 -15.45
CA LEU A 129 -17.14 -13.75 -15.79
C LEU A 129 -17.02 -14.34 -17.19
N ALA A 130 -16.64 -13.54 -18.19
CA ALA A 130 -16.43 -14.02 -19.54
C ALA A 130 -15.35 -15.10 -19.59
N GLY A 131 -14.20 -14.87 -18.94
CA GLY A 131 -13.13 -15.87 -18.84
C GLY A 131 -13.56 -17.14 -18.10
N PHE A 132 -14.37 -17.00 -17.05
CA PHE A 132 -14.88 -18.14 -16.29
C PHE A 132 -15.80 -19.02 -17.13
N PHE A 133 -16.74 -18.41 -17.87
CA PHE A 133 -17.68 -19.14 -18.74
C PHE A 133 -17.01 -19.84 -19.92
N LEU A 134 -15.88 -19.33 -20.40
CA LEU A 134 -15.10 -20.00 -21.45
C LEU A 134 -14.43 -21.29 -20.97
N VAL A 135 -14.18 -21.42 -19.67
CA VAL A 135 -13.49 -22.57 -19.07
C VAL A 135 -14.47 -23.50 -18.35
N ASN A 136 -15.55 -22.95 -17.80
CA ASN A 136 -16.53 -23.66 -16.99
C ASN A 136 -17.94 -23.34 -17.49
N ASP A 137 -18.76 -24.36 -17.74
CA ASP A 137 -20.15 -24.19 -18.18
C ASP A 137 -21.13 -23.80 -17.04
N GLN A 138 -20.61 -23.31 -15.92
CA GLN A 138 -21.40 -22.95 -14.74
C GLN A 138 -21.05 -21.55 -14.25
N PHE A 139 -21.96 -20.93 -13.49
CA PHE A 139 -21.64 -19.70 -12.79
C PHE A 139 -20.60 -19.97 -11.68
N PRO A 140 -19.61 -19.08 -11.47
CA PRO A 140 -18.68 -19.24 -10.37
C PRO A 140 -19.42 -19.25 -9.04
N GLN A 141 -19.23 -20.30 -8.24
CA GLN A 141 -19.74 -20.38 -6.87
C GLN A 141 -19.10 -19.36 -5.91
N TYR A 142 -18.14 -18.57 -6.41
CA TYR A 142 -17.40 -17.53 -5.68
C TYR A 142 -18.27 -16.37 -5.14
N PHE A 143 -19.56 -16.30 -5.51
CA PHE A 143 -20.52 -15.39 -4.88
C PHE A 143 -21.01 -15.86 -3.51
N GLN A 144 -20.57 -17.03 -3.01
CA GLN A 144 -20.63 -17.29 -1.58
C GLN A 144 -19.73 -16.25 -0.91
N LEU A 145 -20.34 -15.23 -0.31
CA LEU A 145 -19.67 -14.24 0.53
C LEU A 145 -18.72 -15.01 1.45
N GLN A 146 -17.42 -14.85 1.21
CA GLN A 146 -16.43 -15.47 2.08
C GLN A 146 -16.73 -14.97 3.49
N ASP A 147 -17.04 -15.89 4.42
CA ASP A 147 -17.38 -15.54 5.79
C ASP A 147 -16.30 -14.59 6.30
N TRP A 148 -16.69 -13.34 6.57
CA TRP A 148 -15.82 -12.39 7.23
C TRP A 148 -15.56 -12.92 8.65
N ARG A 149 -14.45 -13.63 8.82
CA ARG A 149 -14.04 -14.18 10.10
C ARG A 149 -12.93 -13.32 10.65
N PHE A 150 -13.26 -12.55 11.69
CA PHE A 150 -12.26 -11.86 12.48
C PHE A 150 -11.54 -12.88 13.37
N ASP A 151 -10.48 -13.48 12.84
CA ASP A 151 -9.64 -14.42 13.57
C ASP A 151 -8.39 -13.73 14.13
N LEU A 152 -8.25 -13.77 15.45
CA LEU A 152 -7.09 -13.24 16.17
C LEU A 152 -6.01 -14.30 16.44
N SER A 153 -6.18 -15.54 15.94
CA SER A 153 -5.21 -16.62 16.11
C SER A 153 -3.80 -16.23 15.64
N GLU A 154 -3.69 -15.47 14.55
CA GLU A 154 -2.42 -14.98 14.01
C GLU A 154 -1.68 -14.03 14.96
N TRP A 155 -2.37 -13.33 15.86
CA TRP A 155 -1.73 -12.50 16.89
C TRP A 155 -1.00 -13.31 17.95
N LYS A 156 -1.34 -14.59 18.11
CA LYS A 156 -0.60 -15.48 19.02
C LYS A 156 0.76 -15.87 18.45
N ASN A 157 0.93 -15.76 17.13
CA ASN A 157 2.17 -16.11 16.47
C ASN A 157 3.10 -14.90 16.42
N MET A 158 4.20 -14.97 17.18
CA MET A 158 5.14 -13.86 17.31
C MET A 158 5.76 -13.43 15.96
N GLN A 159 5.86 -14.37 15.00
CA GLN A 159 6.40 -14.12 13.66
C GLN A 159 5.56 -13.19 12.81
N THR A 160 4.25 -13.14 13.06
CA THR A 160 3.27 -12.32 12.32
C THR A 160 2.83 -11.12 13.15
N ALA A 161 2.69 -11.29 14.47
CA ALA A 161 2.35 -10.23 15.39
C ALA A 161 3.42 -9.12 15.46
N TRP A 162 4.71 -9.48 15.60
CA TRP A 162 5.76 -8.48 15.79
C TRP A 162 5.93 -7.53 14.60
N PRO A 163 6.04 -8.00 13.33
CA PRO A 163 6.11 -7.10 12.18
C PRO A 163 4.88 -6.18 12.08
N THR A 164 3.70 -6.71 12.40
CA THR A 164 2.45 -5.93 12.43
C THR A 164 2.54 -4.81 13.47
N VAL A 165 2.84 -5.13 14.73
CA VAL A 165 2.97 -4.12 15.80
C VAL A 165 4.04 -3.08 15.47
N TYR A 166 5.17 -3.51 14.91
CA TYR A 166 6.24 -2.61 14.51
C TYR A 166 5.78 -1.60 13.46
N LEU A 167 5.14 -2.06 12.38
CA LEU A 167 4.61 -1.17 11.34
C LEU A 167 3.53 -0.25 11.91
N LEU A 168 2.76 -0.69 12.92
CA LEU A 168 1.72 0.12 13.57
C LEU A 168 2.37 1.28 14.31
N ILE A 169 3.35 0.97 15.15
CA ILE A 169 4.13 1.96 15.89
C ILE A 169 4.75 2.96 14.92
N LEU A 170 5.41 2.49 13.85
CA LEU A 170 5.96 3.38 12.83
C LEU A 170 4.90 4.32 12.28
N THR A 171 3.73 3.79 11.92
CA THR A 171 2.67 4.61 11.31
C THR A 171 2.10 5.64 12.28
N VAL A 172 1.86 5.25 13.53
CA VAL A 172 1.39 6.16 14.59
C VAL A 172 2.42 7.27 14.82
N ILE A 173 3.72 6.93 14.84
CA ILE A 173 4.81 7.92 14.95
C ILE A 173 4.81 8.86 13.75
N MET A 174 4.53 8.39 12.53
CA MET A 174 4.52 9.22 11.32
C MET A 174 3.41 10.29 11.32
N ILE A 175 2.22 9.99 11.87
CA ILE A 175 1.06 10.89 11.85
C ILE A 175 1.40 12.32 12.35
N PRO A 176 1.94 12.53 13.56
CA PRO A 176 2.24 13.87 14.06
C PRO A 176 3.32 14.58 13.25
N PHE A 177 4.35 13.90 12.76
CA PHE A 177 5.38 14.54 11.93
C PHE A 177 4.82 15.05 10.60
N TYR A 178 3.92 14.29 9.99
CA TYR A 178 3.24 14.72 8.79
C TYR A 178 2.23 15.82 9.09
N TRP A 179 1.47 15.76 10.19
CA TRP A 179 0.51 16.78 10.60
C TRP A 179 1.17 18.13 10.93
N LEU A 180 2.25 18.13 11.70
CA LEU A 180 3.02 19.33 12.03
C LEU A 180 3.73 19.91 10.78
N GLY A 181 4.23 19.03 9.92
CA GLY A 181 4.79 19.39 8.63
C GLY A 181 3.75 19.86 7.59
N TYR A 182 2.49 19.45 7.75
CA TYR A 182 1.37 19.68 6.81
C TYR A 182 1.01 21.16 6.71
N ARG A 183 1.02 21.88 7.83
CA ARG A 183 0.76 23.34 7.86
C ARG A 183 1.71 24.13 6.96
N LYS A 184 2.96 23.68 6.80
CA LYS A 184 3.95 24.29 5.89
C LYS A 184 3.84 23.78 4.44
N ILE A 185 3.33 22.56 4.21
CA ILE A 185 3.20 21.95 2.87
C ILE A 185 1.96 22.45 2.12
N MET A 186 0.86 22.71 2.83
CA MET A 186 -0.37 23.24 2.23
C MET A 186 -0.12 24.60 1.54
N LEU A 187 0.79 25.40 2.08
CA LEU A 187 1.29 26.65 1.48
C LEU A 187 2.03 26.43 0.15
N ILE A 188 2.55 25.23 -0.12
CA ILE A 188 3.39 24.88 -1.30
C ILE A 188 2.65 23.96 -2.29
N ARG A 189 1.34 23.69 -2.11
CA ARG A 189 0.49 22.88 -3.01
C ARG A 189 1.00 21.45 -3.33
N LYS A 190 1.89 20.86 -2.53
CA LYS A 190 2.38 19.47 -2.74
C LYS A 190 1.46 18.46 -2.04
N LYS A 191 0.59 17.79 -2.79
CA LYS A 191 -0.43 16.85 -2.27
C LYS A 191 0.03 15.39 -2.15
N ARG A 192 1.12 14.97 -2.83
CA ARG A 192 1.69 13.61 -2.76
C ARG A 192 1.99 13.09 -1.34
N PRO A 193 2.67 13.86 -0.45
CA PRO A 193 3.02 13.34 0.87
C PRO A 193 1.79 13.04 1.75
N LEU A 194 0.72 13.83 1.62
CA LEU A 194 -0.55 13.57 2.29
C LEU A 194 -1.17 12.26 1.81
N PHE A 195 -1.20 12.04 0.49
CA PHE A 195 -1.73 10.81 -0.09
C PHE A 195 -0.98 9.57 0.41
N ILE A 196 0.34 9.65 0.56
CA ILE A 196 1.16 8.53 1.07
C ILE A 196 0.81 8.17 2.51
N VAL A 197 0.62 9.16 3.39
CA VAL A 197 0.23 8.90 4.80
C VAL A 197 -1.16 8.30 4.87
N LEU A 198 -2.11 8.83 4.10
CA LEU A 198 -3.46 8.27 4.06
C LEU A 198 -3.47 6.87 3.44
N ALA A 199 -2.55 6.58 2.50
CA ALA A 199 -2.37 5.24 1.98
C ALA A 199 -1.87 4.26 3.06
N ALA A 200 -0.95 4.69 3.92
CA ALA A 200 -0.56 3.90 5.09
C ALA A 200 -1.74 3.67 6.05
N ALA A 201 -2.57 4.68 6.30
CA ALA A 201 -3.76 4.56 7.16
C ALA A 201 -4.80 3.58 6.60
N VAL A 202 -5.06 3.60 5.29
CA VAL A 202 -5.94 2.62 4.64
C VAL A 202 -5.37 1.21 4.73
N ALA A 203 -4.07 1.04 4.48
CA ALA A 203 -3.42 -0.25 4.62
C ALA A 203 -3.50 -0.78 6.08
N TRP A 204 -3.55 0.10 7.09
CA TRP A 204 -3.83 -0.29 8.47
C TRP A 204 -5.24 -0.82 8.69
N ILE A 205 -6.24 -0.12 8.14
CA ILE A 205 -7.63 -0.56 8.22
C ILE A 205 -7.76 -1.96 7.62
N ILE A 206 -7.03 -2.25 6.54
CA ILE A 206 -7.00 -3.57 5.92
C ILE A 206 -6.28 -4.59 6.81
N ALA A 207 -5.10 -4.23 7.33
CA ALA A 207 -4.26 -5.08 8.16
C ALA A 207 -4.94 -5.53 9.47
N ILE A 208 -5.82 -4.69 10.03
CA ILE A 208 -6.59 -4.99 11.24
C ILE A 208 -7.96 -5.55 10.89
N GLY A 209 -8.64 -5.00 9.89
CA GLY A 209 -10.03 -5.33 9.60
C GLY A 209 -10.20 -6.70 8.96
N VAL A 210 -9.47 -6.98 7.88
CA VAL A 210 -9.81 -8.11 6.98
C VAL A 210 -9.31 -9.45 7.48
N GLN A 211 -8.01 -9.56 7.66
CA GLN A 211 -7.36 -10.75 8.22
C GLN A 211 -6.27 -10.23 9.16
N PRO A 212 -6.63 -10.05 10.44
CA PRO A 212 -5.80 -9.38 11.42
C PRO A 212 -4.39 -9.98 11.48
N ALA A 213 -3.37 -9.13 11.34
CA ALA A 213 -1.96 -9.50 11.51
C ALA A 213 -1.44 -10.60 10.56
N THR A 214 -2.08 -10.86 9.42
CA THR A 214 -1.49 -11.71 8.38
C THR A 214 -0.44 -10.94 7.58
N ASN A 215 0.64 -11.61 7.17
CA ASN A 215 1.67 -10.97 6.34
C ASN A 215 1.11 -10.44 5.01
N ASN A 216 0.08 -11.09 4.46
CA ASN A 216 -0.61 -10.66 3.24
C ASN A 216 -1.39 -9.34 3.42
N SER A 217 -1.94 -9.07 4.60
CA SER A 217 -2.68 -7.82 4.87
C SER A 217 -1.72 -6.68 5.22
N VAL A 218 -0.62 -6.99 5.89
CA VAL A 218 0.37 -6.02 6.36
C VAL A 218 1.34 -5.57 5.27
N VAL A 219 1.56 -6.38 4.22
CA VAL A 219 2.50 -6.04 3.13
C VAL A 219 2.16 -4.72 2.41
N PHE A 220 0.88 -4.32 2.37
CA PHE A 220 0.46 -3.06 1.76
C PHE A 220 0.99 -1.81 2.48
N LEU A 221 1.43 -1.95 3.74
CA LEU A 221 2.02 -0.87 4.54
C LEU A 221 3.47 -0.57 4.17
N VAL A 222 4.18 -1.56 3.60
CA VAL A 222 5.63 -1.52 3.37
C VAL A 222 6.01 -0.33 2.49
N PHE A 223 5.33 -0.14 1.36
CA PHE A 223 5.66 0.96 0.44
C PHE A 223 5.31 2.35 0.99
N PRO A 224 4.07 2.61 1.47
CA PRO A 224 3.75 3.91 2.07
C PRO A 224 4.68 4.30 3.21
N LEU A 225 5.04 3.35 4.08
CA LEU A 225 5.94 3.63 5.21
C LEU A 225 7.39 3.84 4.79
N ALA A 226 7.90 3.08 3.84
CA ALA A 226 9.24 3.30 3.31
C ALA A 226 9.39 4.71 2.73
N VAL A 227 8.39 5.18 1.98
CA VAL A 227 8.36 6.55 1.46
C VAL A 227 8.21 7.56 2.59
N ALA A 228 7.35 7.28 3.58
CA ALA A 228 7.09 8.20 4.68
C ALA A 228 8.33 8.46 5.52
N VAL A 229 9.03 7.39 5.92
CA VAL A 229 10.25 7.43 6.74
C VAL A 229 11.37 8.13 5.98
N ALA A 230 11.63 7.76 4.72
CA ALA A 230 12.68 8.39 3.92
C ALA A 230 12.45 9.90 3.72
N ASN A 231 11.21 10.32 3.51
CA ASN A 231 10.89 11.74 3.40
C ASN A 231 11.10 12.50 4.70
N LEU A 232 10.82 11.88 5.85
CA LEU A 232 11.06 12.53 7.15
C LEU A 232 12.55 12.69 7.42
N THR A 233 13.34 11.64 7.19
CA THR A 233 14.79 11.69 7.42
C THR A 233 15.46 12.72 6.52
N GLU A 234 14.98 12.89 5.29
CA GLU A 234 15.47 13.92 4.36
C GLU A 234 15.03 15.34 4.69
N ARG A 235 13.85 15.50 5.30
CA ARG A 235 13.24 16.81 5.57
C ARG A 235 13.71 17.39 6.90
N ASN A 236 13.89 16.56 7.92
CA ASN A 236 14.24 17.03 9.24
C ASN A 236 15.73 17.37 9.34
N GLN A 237 16.02 18.65 9.59
CA GLN A 237 17.40 19.12 9.86
C GLN A 237 17.84 18.82 11.30
N GLN A 238 16.92 18.44 12.19
CA GLN A 238 17.24 18.02 13.56
C GLN A 238 17.87 16.63 13.53
N ARG A 239 19.21 16.60 13.55
CA ARG A 239 20.05 15.39 13.51
C ARG A 239 19.60 14.26 14.45
N PRO A 240 19.27 14.47 15.75
CA PRO A 240 19.02 13.35 16.65
C PRO A 240 17.73 12.58 16.34
N ILE A 241 16.64 13.25 15.93
CA ILE A 241 15.38 12.57 15.59
C ILE A 241 15.55 11.75 14.30
N THR A 242 16.24 12.32 13.32
CA THR A 242 16.56 11.64 12.06
C THR A 242 17.43 10.41 12.30
N GLU A 243 18.44 10.52 13.16
CA GLU A 243 19.32 9.40 13.53
C GLU A 243 18.54 8.30 14.26
N ILE A 244 17.72 8.63 15.27
CA ILE A 244 16.91 7.64 15.99
C ILE A 244 15.95 6.91 15.04
N LEU A 245 15.28 7.63 14.13
CA LEU A 245 14.40 7.02 13.12
C LEU A 245 15.17 6.09 12.19
N LEU A 246 16.36 6.48 11.73
CA LEU A 246 17.21 5.64 10.89
C LEU A 246 17.69 4.39 11.63
N TRP A 247 18.12 4.52 12.88
CA TRP A 247 18.53 3.38 13.70
C TRP A 247 17.35 2.45 14.01
N ALA A 248 16.18 2.99 14.35
CA ALA A 248 14.96 2.21 14.53
C ALA A 248 14.55 1.49 13.25
N PHE A 249 14.79 2.10 12.09
CA PHE A 249 14.46 1.53 10.80
C PHE A 249 15.46 0.46 10.32
N LEU A 250 16.73 0.60 10.68
CA LEU A 250 17.81 -0.33 10.31
C LEU A 250 17.95 -1.50 11.29
N LEU A 251 17.88 -1.27 12.60
CA LEU A 251 18.25 -2.27 13.61
C LEU A 251 17.07 -3.15 14.05
N LEU A 252 15.85 -2.62 14.08
CA LEU A 252 14.68 -3.38 14.51
C LEU A 252 14.30 -4.56 13.60
N PRO A 253 14.54 -4.52 12.27
CA PRO A 253 14.42 -5.70 11.41
C PRO A 253 15.33 -6.87 11.83
N PHE A 254 16.56 -6.58 12.26
CA PHE A 254 17.51 -7.61 12.69
C PHE A 254 17.15 -8.15 14.08
N ALA A 255 16.77 -7.26 15.01
CA ALA A 255 16.27 -7.67 16.32
C ALA A 255 15.05 -8.58 16.21
N ALA A 256 14.13 -8.29 15.29
CA ALA A 256 12.96 -9.13 15.03
C ALA A 256 13.34 -10.57 14.68
N ARG A 257 14.38 -10.78 13.86
CA ARG A 257 14.84 -12.12 13.47
C ARG A 257 15.65 -12.85 14.53
N MET A 258 16.15 -12.15 15.55
CA MET A 258 16.91 -12.78 16.64
C MET A 258 16.03 -13.24 17.81
N VAL A 259 14.82 -12.68 17.94
CA VAL A 259 13.85 -12.99 19.01
C VAL A 259 12.90 -14.14 18.62
N ILE A 260 12.93 -14.55 17.35
CA ILE A 260 12.11 -15.61 16.75
C ILE A 260 13.02 -16.77 16.37
#